data_AF-A0A377E5G1-F1
#
_entry.id   AF-A0A377E5G1-F1
#
_cell.length_a   1.000
_cell.length_b   1.000
_cell.length_c   1.000
_cell.angle_alpha   90.00
_cell.angle_beta   90.00
_cell.angle_gamma   90.00
#
_symmetry.space_group_name_H-M   'P 1'
#
loop_
_entity.id
_entity.type
_entity.pdbx_description
1 polymer ?
#
loop_
_entity_poly.entity_id
_entity_poly.type
_entity_poly.pdbx_seq_one_letter_code
_entity_poly.pdbx_strand_id
1 'polypeptide(L)' 'MKKSLLGLTFASLMCSAGSAVAADYKIDKEGQHAFVNFRIQHLGYSWLYGTFKDFDGYFYL' A
#
# COMPACT_ATOMS: atom_id res chain seq x y z
N MET A 1 -31.06 33.86 -2.34
CA MET A 1 -30.97 33.11 -1.06
C MET A 1 -30.78 31.59 -1.27
N LYS A 2 -31.64 30.91 -2.05
CA LYS A 2 -31.57 29.44 -2.30
C LYS A 2 -30.22 28.91 -2.84
N LYS A 3 -29.60 29.66 -3.76
CA LYS A 3 -28.30 29.30 -4.39
C LYS A 3 -27.11 29.37 -3.44
N SER A 4 -27.18 30.26 -2.44
CA SER A 4 -26.11 30.43 -1.44
C SER A 4 -26.11 29.28 -0.43
N LEU A 5 -27.30 28.77 -0.08
CA LEU A 5 -27.46 27.65 0.83
C LEU A 5 -26.90 26.35 0.24
N LEU A 6 -27.18 26.11 -1.05
CA LEU A 6 -26.62 24.98 -1.82
C LEU A 6 -25.08 25.03 -1.90
N GLY A 7 -24.52 26.22 -2.14
CA GLY A 7 -23.07 26.42 -2.15
C GLY A 7 -22.43 26.12 -0.78
N LEU A 8 -23.11 26.50 0.30
CA LEU A 8 -22.63 26.29 1.67
C LEU A 8 -22.67 24.81 2.08
N THR A 9 -23.72 24.09 1.70
CA THR A 9 -23.81 22.63 1.92
C THR A 9 -22.80 21.85 1.10
N PHE A 10 -22.50 22.30 -0.14
CA PHE A 10 -21.49 21.65 -0.98
C PHE A 10 -20.07 21.90 -0.45
N ALA A 11 -19.79 23.12 -0.01
CA ALA A 11 -18.52 23.47 0.64
C ALA A 11 -18.31 22.69 1.96
N SER A 12 -19.35 22.53 2.79
CA SER A 12 -19.23 21.73 4.01
C SER A 12 -18.98 20.26 3.72
N LEU A 13 -19.61 19.70 2.68
CA LEU A 13 -19.39 18.31 2.23
C LEU A 13 -17.96 18.09 1.73
N MET A 14 -17.39 19.04 1.00
CA MET A 14 -16.01 18.95 0.52
C MET A 14 -14.99 19.07 1.67
N CYS A 15 -15.25 19.90 2.67
CA CYS A 15 -14.40 19.97 3.87
C CYS A 15 -14.50 18.73 4.77
N SER A 16 -15.59 17.95 4.67
CA SER A 16 -15.75 16.67 5.35
C SER A 16 -15.22 15.46 4.56
N ALA A 17 -14.72 15.66 3.34
CA ALA A 17 -14.00 14.63 2.61
C ALA A 17 -12.66 14.39 3.32
N GLY A 18 -12.69 13.51 4.33
CA GLY A 18 -11.54 13.21 5.17
C GLY A 18 -10.34 12.80 4.34
N SER A 19 -9.18 13.36 4.67
CA SER A 19 -7.90 12.89 4.16
C SER A 19 -7.73 11.41 4.51
N ALA A 20 -7.35 10.59 3.53
CA ALA A 20 -6.94 9.22 3.81
C ALA A 20 -5.73 9.28 4.75
N VAL A 21 -5.92 8.84 6.00
CA VAL A 21 -4.83 8.69 6.97
C VAL A 21 -4.14 7.40 6.60
N ALA A 22 -2.96 7.52 5.99
CA ALA A 22 -2.17 6.34 5.69
C ALA A 22 -1.80 5.65 7.00
N ALA A 23 -2.12 4.37 7.12
CA ALA A 23 -1.70 3.59 8.28
C ALA A 23 -0.27 3.08 8.05
N ASP A 24 0.58 3.27 9.06
CA ASP A 24 1.99 2.85 9.03
C ASP A 24 2.08 1.35 9.42
N TYR A 25 2.52 0.51 8.49
CA TYR A 25 2.74 -0.92 8.73
C TYR A 25 4.22 -1.27 8.65
N LYS A 26 4.69 -2.06 9.62
CA LYS A 26 6.04 -2.62 9.63
C LYS A 26 6.02 -4.04 9.10
N ILE A 27 6.99 -4.39 8.25
CA ILE A 27 7.19 -5.77 7.79
C ILE A 27 7.65 -6.63 8.97
N ASP A 28 6.97 -7.76 9.19
CA ASP A 28 7.30 -8.71 10.24
C ASP A 28 8.53 -9.56 9.86
N LYS A 29 9.70 -9.03 10.20
CA LYS A 29 10.99 -9.70 10.01
C LYS A 29 11.24 -10.80 11.05
N GLU A 30 10.78 -10.62 12.28
CA GLU A 30 11.03 -11.56 13.39
C GLU A 30 10.19 -12.83 13.27
N GLY A 31 8.91 -12.70 12.92
CA GLY A 31 7.99 -13.82 12.68
C GLY A 31 8.14 -14.44 11.28
N GLN A 32 8.97 -13.87 10.40
CA GLN A 32 9.22 -14.35 9.04
C GLN A 32 7.95 -14.55 8.19
N HIS A 33 6.92 -13.72 8.38
CA HIS A 33 5.65 -13.80 7.61
C HIS A 33 5.69 -13.09 6.26
N ALA A 34 6.85 -12.63 5.82
CA ALA A 34 7.07 -12.01 4.53
C ALA A 34 8.19 -12.73 3.78
N PHE A 35 8.07 -12.83 2.46
CA PHE A 35 9.07 -13.48 1.60
C PHE A 35 9.28 -12.70 0.31
N VAL A 36 10.54 -12.44 -0.03
CA VAL A 36 10.92 -11.89 -1.33
C VAL A 36 11.55 -13.00 -2.17
N ASN A 37 10.71 -13.66 -2.96
CA ASN A 37 11.11 -14.76 -3.83
C ASN A 37 11.16 -14.32 -5.29
N PHE A 38 12.10 -14.88 -6.04
CA PHE A 38 12.17 -14.68 -7.49
C PHE A 38 12.41 -16.01 -8.20
N ARG A 39 12.09 -16.02 -9.49
CA ARG A 39 12.46 -17.11 -10.39
C ARG A 39 12.96 -16.54 -11.70
N ILE A 40 13.93 -17.22 -12.29
CA ILE A 40 14.47 -16.89 -13.61
C ILE A 40 14.50 -18.14 -14.48
N GLN A 41 14.17 -17.98 -15.76
CA GLN A 41 14.19 -19.08 -16.71
C GLN A 41 15.64 -19.39 -17.08
N HIS A 42 16.04 -20.65 -16.90
CA HIS A 42 17.36 -21.13 -17.28
C HIS A 42 17.27 -21.87 -18.62
N LEU A 43 17.73 -21.21 -19.68
CA LEU A 43 17.83 -21.73 -21.05
C LEU A 43 16.52 -22.28 -21.64
N GLY A 44 15.36 -21.88 -21.12
CA GLY A 44 14.05 -22.34 -21.60
C GLY A 44 13.60 -23.71 -21.07
N TYR A 45 14.45 -24.43 -20.35
CA TYR A 45 14.17 -25.80 -19.88
C TYR A 45 13.77 -25.88 -18.42
N SER A 46 14.34 -25.02 -17.58
CA SER A 46 14.14 -25.07 -16.14
C SER A 46 13.97 -23.68 -15.53
N TRP A 47 13.50 -23.66 -14.29
CA TRP A 47 13.37 -22.46 -13.49
C TRP A 47 14.36 -22.52 -12.34
N LEU A 48 15.19 -21.48 -12.21
CA LEU A 48 16.03 -21.27 -11.06
C LEU A 48 15.25 -20.41 -10.07
N TYR A 49 15.06 -20.93 -8.86
CA TYR A 49 14.38 -20.25 -7.77
C TYR A 49 15.39 -19.63 -6.81
N GLY A 50 15.13 -18.40 -6.38
CA GLY A 50 15.94 -17.68 -5.41
C GLY A 50 15.06 -16.95 -4.40
N THR A 51 15.66 -16.61 -3.26
CA THR A 51 14.99 -15.91 -2.17
C THR A 51 15.96 -14.94 -1.50
N PHE A 52 15.47 -13.77 -1.13
CA PHE A 52 16.19 -12.85 -0.24
C PHE A 52 15.73 -13.09 1.19
N LYS A 53 16.64 -13.63 2.01
CA LYS A 53 16.34 -14.02 3.41
C LYS A 53 16.47 -12.87 4.40
N ASP A 54 17.18 -11.81 4.04
CA ASP A 54 17.42 -10.67 4.89
C ASP A 54 16.87 -9.41 4.21
N PHE A 55 15.69 -8.98 4.65
CA PHE A 55 15.04 -7.75 4.21
C PHE A 55 14.21 -7.16 5.35
N ASP A 56 13.95 -5.86 5.28
CA ASP A 56 13.14 -5.11 6.25
C ASP A 56 12.50 -3.91 5.54
N GLY A 57 11.44 -3.34 6.11
CA GLY A 57 10.78 -2.18 5.53
C GLY A 57 9.44 -1.84 6.15
N TYR A 58 8.84 -0.78 5.62
CA TYR A 58 7.54 -0.25 6.02
C TYR A 58 6.67 -0.03 4.79
N PHE A 59 5.36 -0.14 4.94
CA PHE A 59 4.40 0.25 3.91
C PHE A 59 3.27 1.09 4.50
N TYR A 60 2.77 2.00 3.69
CA TYR A 60 1.70 2.94 4.03
C TYR A 60 0.44 2.52 3.28
N LEU A 61 -0.68 2.32 3.97
CA LEU A 61 -1.98 1.99 3.36
C LEU A 61 -2.99 3.12 3.50
#